data_AF-A0A963TMW6-F1
#
_entry.id   AF-A0A963TMW6-F1
#
_cell.length_a   1.000
_cell.length_b   1.000
_cell.length_c   1.000
_cell.angle_alpha   90.00
_cell.angle_beta   90.00
_cell.angle_gamma   90.00
#
_symmetry.space_group_name_H-M   'P 1'
#
loop_
_entity.id
_entity.type
_entity.pdbx_description
1 polymer ?
#
loop_
_entity_poly.entity_id
_entity_poly.type
_entity_poly.pdbx_seq_one_letter_code
_entity_poly.pdbx_strand_id
1 'polypeptide(L)'
;MSTSATAALDQSEIERQRDSLHILPLSTMPVEHPFLKRSLMIKNARLDSVIEMFKDVGGAGSGQRDVDAVAKDFYKGKINHPDIILLNKLATLNSYDVYSLRILLRANDIKVEEQEALRLSPEKTKALSSYMKSFTRPLLMEVYGSEGNIESFEDVVRLFRDPDVKKAREKLNLMASKLGLEITAIPKFLEDYADIFLSLSYYRDCLDGIQPVLEDFLADVKELKKNFQLKNNPMFMNTSAQLQTVFMNLTASIVGRFENFDRTTKDMWQNISADRFRRVEAMIIAYHTTIGGILCALSVKMDAWRNLFPRRNVGSPPKKAEFIMSEMRHGLEKMAQIEKAAPKPGMI
;
A
#
# COMPACT_ATOMS: atom_id res chain seq x y z
N MET A 1 17.74 13.33 -29.86
CA MET A 1 16.89 12.13 -29.64
C MET A 1 17.21 11.38 -28.34
N SER A 2 18.31 11.67 -27.61
CA SER A 2 18.64 11.00 -26.33
C SER A 2 17.97 11.62 -25.09
N THR A 3 17.55 12.88 -25.15
CA THR A 3 17.01 13.63 -24.00
C THR A 3 15.58 13.24 -23.62
N SER A 4 14.73 12.85 -24.57
CA SER A 4 13.33 12.47 -24.28
C SER A 4 13.22 11.05 -23.70
N ALA A 5 14.11 10.14 -24.08
CA ALA A 5 14.13 8.78 -23.55
C ALA A 5 14.58 8.75 -22.08
N THR A 6 15.57 9.58 -21.73
CA THR A 6 16.07 9.70 -20.35
C THR A 6 15.01 10.32 -19.44
N ALA A 7 14.34 11.40 -19.89
CA ALA A 7 13.26 12.02 -19.14
C ALA A 7 12.03 11.11 -18.95
N ALA A 8 11.72 10.25 -19.94
CA ALA A 8 10.64 9.27 -19.83
C ALA A 8 10.97 8.13 -18.85
N LEU A 9 12.24 7.71 -18.79
CA LEU A 9 12.72 6.72 -17.82
C LEU A 9 12.67 7.28 -16.39
N ASP A 10 13.09 8.54 -16.19
CA ASP A 10 13.03 9.23 -14.90
C ASP A 10 11.58 9.39 -14.40
N GLN A 11 10.65 9.77 -15.28
CA GLN A 11 9.24 9.91 -14.92
C GLN A 11 8.62 8.56 -14.52
N SER A 12 8.88 7.50 -15.29
CA SER A 12 8.39 6.15 -14.99
C SER A 12 8.90 5.64 -13.64
N GLU A 13 10.14 5.97 -13.28
CA GLU A 13 10.71 5.59 -12.00
C GLU A 13 10.08 6.37 -10.83
N ILE A 14 9.85 7.68 -10.99
CA ILE A 14 9.13 8.49 -10.00
C ILE A 14 7.72 7.93 -9.75
N GLU A 15 7.02 7.54 -10.81
CA GLU A 15 5.67 6.96 -10.69
C GLU A 15 5.69 5.61 -9.98
N ARG A 16 6.64 4.72 -10.32
CA ARG A 16 6.84 3.46 -9.59
C ARG A 16 7.15 3.68 -8.11
N GLN A 17 7.98 4.67 -7.78
CA GLN A 17 8.30 4.98 -6.40
C GLN A 17 7.10 5.57 -5.65
N ARG A 18 6.28 6.41 -6.31
CA ARG A 18 5.04 6.95 -5.75
C ARG A 18 4.03 5.86 -5.40
N ASP A 19 3.92 4.83 -6.23
CA ASP A 19 2.99 3.73 -6.01
C ASP A 19 3.55 2.63 -5.09
N SER A 20 4.76 2.79 -4.56
CA SER A 20 5.42 1.82 -3.69
C SER A 20 4.87 1.84 -2.27
N LEU A 21 4.76 0.65 -1.67
CA LEU A 21 4.42 0.51 -0.24
C LEU A 21 5.58 0.89 0.70
N HIS A 22 6.82 0.85 0.21
CA HIS A 22 8.02 0.86 1.05
C HIS A 22 9.08 1.89 0.61
N ILE A 23 8.75 2.74 -0.36
CA ILE A 23 9.61 3.82 -0.87
C ILE A 23 8.81 5.12 -0.85
N LEU A 24 9.39 6.18 -0.33
CA LEU A 24 8.85 7.53 -0.34
C LEU A 24 9.89 8.49 -0.93
N PRO A 25 9.68 9.05 -2.12
CA PRO A 25 10.50 10.13 -2.63
C PRO A 25 10.33 11.38 -1.76
N LEU A 26 11.39 11.82 -1.09
CA LEU A 26 11.31 12.98 -0.20
C LEU A 26 11.15 14.31 -0.97
N SER A 27 11.37 14.31 -2.29
CA SER A 27 10.99 15.40 -3.21
C SER A 27 9.50 15.74 -3.16
N THR A 28 8.65 14.78 -2.83
CA THR A 28 7.19 14.96 -2.72
C THR A 28 6.76 15.59 -1.40
N MET A 29 7.68 15.64 -0.43
CA MET A 29 7.44 16.15 0.91
C MET A 29 7.95 17.59 1.03
N PRO A 30 7.40 18.40 1.96
CA PRO A 30 7.84 19.78 2.19
C PRO A 30 9.16 19.84 2.97
N VAL A 31 10.20 19.17 2.47
CA VAL A 31 11.55 19.21 3.05
C VAL A 31 12.33 20.41 2.50
N GLU A 32 13.12 21.04 3.36
CA GLU A 32 13.91 22.23 3.03
C GLU A 32 15.26 21.87 2.43
N HIS A 33 15.95 20.86 2.98
CA HIS A 33 17.33 20.59 2.59
C HIS A 33 17.45 20.02 1.17
N PRO A 34 18.29 20.61 0.29
CA PRO A 34 18.42 20.19 -1.10
C PRO A 34 18.81 18.72 -1.28
N PHE A 35 19.62 18.17 -0.37
CA PHE A 35 20.00 16.77 -0.41
C PHE A 35 18.82 15.84 -0.10
N LEU A 36 17.95 16.23 0.84
CA LEU A 36 16.77 15.44 1.17
C LEU A 36 15.79 15.40 -0.01
N LYS A 37 15.66 16.49 -0.78
CA LYS A 37 14.84 16.50 -2.00
C LYS A 37 15.29 15.49 -3.06
N ARG A 38 16.51 14.98 -3.00
CA ARG A 38 17.04 13.95 -3.92
C ARG A 38 17.09 12.56 -3.29
N SER A 39 16.79 12.46 -2.01
CA SER A 39 16.86 11.22 -1.24
C SER A 39 15.50 10.52 -1.21
N LEU A 40 15.54 9.23 -0.91
CA LEU A 40 14.34 8.43 -0.67
C LEU A 40 14.27 8.10 0.82
N MET A 41 13.08 8.06 1.39
CA MET A 41 12.85 7.37 2.64
C MET A 41 12.34 5.96 2.30
N ILE A 42 13.00 4.93 2.81
CA ILE A 42 12.69 3.53 2.49
C ILE A 42 12.47 2.70 3.75
N LYS A 43 11.83 1.55 3.60
CA LYS A 43 11.90 0.46 4.57
C LYS A 43 12.99 -0.52 4.16
N ASN A 44 14.02 -0.67 4.99
CA ASN A 44 15.10 -1.61 4.73
C ASN A 44 14.71 -3.06 5.07
N ALA A 45 15.65 -4.01 4.90
CA ALA A 45 15.41 -5.42 5.23
C ALA A 45 15.02 -5.69 6.70
N ARG A 46 15.35 -4.77 7.63
CA ARG A 46 14.94 -4.84 9.05
C ARG A 46 13.59 -4.15 9.31
N LEU A 47 12.95 -3.65 8.26
CA LEU A 47 11.75 -2.81 8.29
C LEU A 47 11.94 -1.52 9.10
N ASP A 48 13.19 -1.04 9.19
CA ASP A 48 13.51 0.28 9.71
C ASP A 48 13.27 1.32 8.62
N SER A 49 12.72 2.46 9.03
CA SER A 49 12.64 3.65 8.18
C SER A 49 14.00 4.33 8.13
N VAL A 50 14.58 4.40 6.95
CA VAL A 50 15.90 5.00 6.72
C VAL A 50 15.87 5.92 5.51
N ILE A 51 16.77 6.89 5.49
CA ILE A 51 17.00 7.79 4.36
C ILE A 51 18.07 7.14 3.47
N GLU A 52 17.66 6.72 2.28
CA GLU A 52 18.55 6.26 1.21
C GLU A 52 19.02 7.46 0.39
N MET A 53 20.31 7.75 0.50
CA MET A 53 20.98 8.89 -0.12
C MET A 53 21.46 8.60 -1.54
N PHE A 54 21.83 7.34 -1.79
CA PHE A 54 22.19 6.82 -3.10
C PHE A 54 22.00 5.30 -3.09
N LYS A 55 21.79 4.73 -4.27
CA LYS A 55 21.73 3.28 -4.49
C LYS A 55 22.67 2.94 -5.63
N ASP A 56 23.58 2.00 -5.39
CA ASP A 56 24.45 1.53 -6.45
C ASP A 56 23.70 0.55 -7.36
N VAL A 57 23.68 0.85 -8.66
CA VAL A 57 23.08 0.02 -9.70
C VAL A 57 23.91 -1.25 -9.92
N GLY A 58 25.20 -1.23 -9.59
CA GLY A 58 26.13 -2.36 -9.68
C GLY A 58 26.01 -3.40 -8.55
N GLY A 59 25.15 -3.15 -7.55
CA GLY A 59 24.87 -4.10 -6.47
C GLY A 59 25.81 -4.00 -5.26
N ALA A 60 26.66 -2.96 -5.16
CA ALA A 60 27.50 -2.73 -3.97
C ALA A 60 26.72 -2.25 -2.74
N GLY A 61 25.41 -2.04 -2.86
CA GLY A 61 24.50 -1.68 -1.77
C GLY A 61 23.92 -0.26 -1.91
N SER A 62 23.39 0.27 -0.82
CA SER A 62 22.87 1.64 -0.77
C SER A 62 23.34 2.41 0.46
N GLY A 63 23.51 3.71 0.30
CA GLY A 63 23.91 4.63 1.37
C GLY A 63 22.70 4.97 2.23
N GLN A 64 22.53 4.28 3.35
CA GLN A 64 21.40 4.45 4.26
C GLN A 64 21.82 5.19 5.54
N ARG A 65 20.98 6.13 5.99
CA ARG A 65 21.12 6.85 7.26
C ARG A 65 19.80 6.82 8.03
N ASP A 66 19.87 6.67 9.35
CA ASP A 66 18.71 6.93 10.21
C ASP A 66 18.45 8.45 10.35
N VAL A 67 17.29 8.80 10.89
CA VAL A 67 16.89 10.21 11.05
C VAL A 67 17.84 10.98 11.98
N ASP A 68 18.37 10.32 13.02
CA ASP A 68 19.29 10.92 13.98
C ASP A 68 20.65 11.24 13.35
N ALA A 69 21.17 10.39 12.48
CA ALA A 69 22.38 10.61 11.72
C ALA A 69 22.18 11.77 10.74
N VAL A 70 21.04 11.83 10.05
CA VAL A 70 20.70 12.98 9.19
C VAL A 70 20.63 14.28 9.99
N ALA A 71 20.06 14.25 11.21
CA ALA A 71 20.03 15.41 12.10
C ALA A 71 21.44 15.88 12.48
N LYS A 72 22.36 14.94 12.77
CA LYS A 72 23.77 15.25 13.07
C LYS A 72 24.49 15.82 11.85
N ASP A 73 24.35 15.17 10.70
CA ASP A 73 25.10 15.48 9.48
C ASP A 73 24.68 16.82 8.86
N PHE A 74 23.37 17.09 8.78
CA PHE A 74 22.85 18.29 8.09
C PHE A 74 22.46 19.42 9.03
N TYR A 75 22.11 19.10 10.28
CA TYR A 75 21.53 20.07 11.21
C TYR A 75 22.30 20.20 12.53
N LYS A 76 23.53 19.67 12.60
CA LYS A 76 24.39 19.71 13.80
C LYS A 76 23.68 19.15 15.05
N GLY A 77 22.82 18.16 14.86
CA GLY A 77 22.06 17.48 15.91
C GLY A 77 20.80 18.22 16.37
N LYS A 78 20.35 19.27 15.67
CA LYS A 78 19.11 19.98 16.02
C LYS A 78 17.88 19.13 15.71
N ILE A 79 17.33 18.48 16.73
CA ILE A 79 16.12 17.65 16.62
C ILE A 79 14.84 18.45 16.34
N ASN A 80 14.82 19.75 16.65
CA ASN A 80 13.66 20.62 16.48
C ASN A 80 13.55 21.23 15.06
N HIS A 81 14.43 20.86 14.14
CA HIS A 81 14.35 21.36 12.76
C HIS A 81 13.08 20.82 12.06
N PRO A 82 12.35 21.62 11.27
CA PRO A 82 11.13 21.17 10.57
C PRO A 82 11.30 19.87 9.80
N ASP A 83 12.37 19.76 8.99
CA ASP A 83 12.70 18.52 8.27
C ASP A 83 12.87 17.31 9.21
N ILE A 84 13.53 17.47 10.36
CA ILE A 84 13.76 16.36 11.30
C ILE A 84 12.46 15.96 12.00
N ILE A 85 11.60 16.92 12.33
CA ILE A 85 10.27 16.64 12.87
C ILE A 85 9.44 15.86 11.85
N LEU A 86 9.45 16.28 10.59
CA LEU A 86 8.75 15.59 9.50
C LEU A 86 9.30 14.18 9.28
N LEU A 87 10.62 14.01 9.18
CA LEU A 87 11.26 12.71 8.98
C LEU A 87 10.97 11.75 10.15
N ASN A 88 10.97 12.23 11.39
CA ASN A 88 10.59 11.41 12.54
C ASN A 88 9.13 10.96 12.48
N LYS A 89 8.21 11.85 12.06
CA LYS A 89 6.80 11.49 11.86
C LYS A 89 6.65 10.45 10.75
N LEU A 90 7.30 10.65 9.60
CA LEU A 90 7.30 9.70 8.49
C LEU A 90 7.90 8.34 8.90
N ALA A 91 8.97 8.35 9.69
CA ALA A 91 9.62 7.13 10.16
C ALA A 91 8.72 6.24 11.04
N THR A 92 7.67 6.81 11.64
CA THR A 92 6.70 6.04 12.45
C THR A 92 5.72 5.22 11.63
N LEU A 93 5.60 5.49 10.32
CA LEU A 93 4.66 4.78 9.46
C LEU A 93 5.09 3.35 9.21
N ASN A 94 4.13 2.43 9.16
CA ASN A 94 4.39 1.06 8.76
C ASN A 94 4.57 0.92 7.24
N SER A 95 3.98 1.83 6.45
CA SER A 95 4.05 1.87 5.00
C SER A 95 3.99 3.30 4.46
N TYR A 96 4.48 3.49 3.24
CA TYR A 96 4.49 4.77 2.53
C TYR A 96 3.50 4.83 1.38
N ASP A 97 2.49 3.97 1.38
CA ASP A 97 1.41 4.11 0.41
C ASP A 97 0.68 5.44 0.59
N VAL A 98 0.12 5.94 -0.52
CA VAL A 98 -0.58 7.23 -0.54
C VAL A 98 -1.70 7.31 0.50
N TYR A 99 -2.37 6.21 0.86
CA TYR A 99 -3.46 6.26 1.84
C TYR A 99 -2.92 6.45 3.27
N SER A 100 -1.89 5.69 3.65
CA SER A 100 -1.21 5.84 4.94
C SER A 100 -0.55 7.22 5.09
N LEU A 101 0.09 7.72 4.03
CA LEU A 101 0.67 9.07 4.02
C LEU A 101 -0.40 10.14 4.24
N ARG A 102 -1.53 10.07 3.53
CA ARG A 102 -2.62 11.05 3.68
C ARG A 102 -3.17 11.08 5.10
N ILE A 103 -3.32 9.93 5.76
CA ILE A 103 -3.76 9.86 7.17
C ILE A 103 -2.78 10.58 8.09
N LEU A 104 -1.48 10.31 7.96
CA LEU A 104 -0.46 10.93 8.80
C LEU A 104 -0.35 12.44 8.58
N LEU A 105 -0.29 12.87 7.33
CA LEU A 105 -0.07 14.27 6.98
C LEU A 105 -1.25 15.12 7.45
N ARG A 106 -2.49 14.63 7.31
CA ARG A 106 -3.69 15.28 7.89
C ARG A 106 -3.61 15.37 9.41
N ALA A 107 -3.19 14.31 10.09
CA ALA A 107 -3.04 14.30 11.55
C ALA A 107 -1.94 15.26 12.07
N ASN A 108 -1.14 15.83 11.17
CA ASN A 108 -0.04 16.73 11.49
C ASN A 108 -0.20 18.11 10.82
N ASP A 109 -1.42 18.48 10.45
CA ASP A 109 -1.79 19.77 9.84
C ASP A 109 -1.03 20.10 8.55
N ILE A 110 -0.55 19.08 7.83
CA ILE A 110 0.06 19.24 6.51
C ILE A 110 -1.03 19.13 5.45
N LYS A 111 -1.16 20.14 4.58
CA LYS A 111 -2.19 20.17 3.53
C LYS A 111 -1.99 19.04 2.52
N VAL A 112 -2.97 18.14 2.44
CA VAL A 112 -2.91 16.90 1.66
C VAL A 112 -3.75 16.95 0.37
N GLU A 113 -4.88 17.66 0.40
CA GLU A 113 -5.97 17.48 -0.57
C GLU A 113 -5.66 17.94 -2.00
N GLU A 114 -4.60 18.75 -2.18
CA GLU A 114 -4.24 19.36 -3.47
C GLU A 114 -2.90 18.85 -4.03
N GLN A 115 -2.26 17.88 -3.38
CA GLN A 115 -0.95 17.39 -3.81
C GLN A 115 -1.09 16.19 -4.76
N GLU A 116 -0.73 16.38 -6.03
CA GLU A 116 -0.69 15.30 -7.04
C GLU A 116 0.23 14.14 -6.63
N ALA A 117 1.27 14.43 -5.86
CA ALA A 117 2.20 13.43 -5.34
C ALA A 117 1.57 12.48 -4.29
N LEU A 118 0.43 12.83 -3.71
CA LEU A 118 -0.31 12.02 -2.73
C LEU A 118 -1.51 11.29 -3.36
N ARG A 119 -1.48 11.12 -4.68
CA ARG A 119 -2.42 10.31 -5.46
C ARG A 119 -1.66 9.20 -6.16
N LEU A 120 -2.35 8.08 -6.41
CA LEU A 120 -1.80 7.01 -7.23
C LEU A 120 -1.46 7.54 -8.63
N SER A 121 -0.50 6.90 -9.29
CA SER A 121 -0.19 7.27 -10.66
C SER A 121 -1.35 7.07 -11.63
N PRO A 122 -1.38 7.81 -12.75
CA PRO A 122 -2.37 7.58 -13.80
C PRO A 122 -2.34 6.13 -14.31
N GLU A 123 -1.13 5.57 -14.47
CA GLU A 123 -0.93 4.19 -14.89
C GLU A 123 -1.52 3.20 -13.87
N LYS A 124 -1.24 3.40 -12.59
CA LYS A 124 -1.76 2.56 -11.51
C LYS A 124 -3.28 2.67 -11.40
N THR A 125 -3.82 3.89 -11.44
CA THR A 125 -5.27 4.14 -11.41
C THR A 125 -5.97 3.40 -12.55
N LYS A 126 -5.40 3.46 -13.76
CA LYS A 126 -5.91 2.73 -14.93
C LYS A 126 -5.84 1.22 -14.77
N ALA A 127 -4.77 0.69 -14.18
CA ALA A 127 -4.63 -0.74 -13.90
C ALA A 127 -5.68 -1.22 -12.87
N LEU A 128 -6.07 -0.35 -11.93
CA LEU A 128 -7.06 -0.66 -10.90
C LEU A 128 -8.51 -0.60 -11.39
N SER A 129 -8.77 -0.05 -12.58
CA SER A 129 -10.13 0.08 -13.13
C SER A 129 -10.89 -1.25 -13.22
N SER A 130 -10.19 -2.36 -13.45
CA SER A 130 -10.79 -3.71 -13.47
C SER A 130 -11.32 -4.13 -12.09
N TYR A 131 -10.58 -3.85 -11.02
CA TYR A 131 -11.03 -4.09 -9.65
C TYR A 131 -12.21 -3.18 -9.31
N MET A 132 -12.16 -1.91 -9.73
CA MET A 132 -13.24 -0.94 -9.52
C MET A 132 -14.58 -1.37 -10.14
N LYS A 133 -14.57 -2.03 -11.32
CA LYS A 133 -15.80 -2.54 -11.99
C LYS A 133 -16.66 -3.42 -11.07
N SER A 134 -16.04 -4.26 -10.25
CA SER A 134 -16.76 -5.15 -9.33
C SER A 134 -17.50 -4.39 -8.23
N PHE A 135 -17.08 -3.15 -7.95
CA PHE A 135 -17.54 -2.34 -6.82
C PHE A 135 -18.43 -1.17 -7.20
N THR A 136 -18.25 -0.61 -8.40
CA THR A 136 -19.10 0.48 -8.90
C THR A 136 -20.41 -0.05 -9.48
N ARG A 137 -20.45 -1.32 -9.87
CA ARG A 137 -21.64 -1.96 -10.45
C ARG A 137 -22.85 -1.99 -9.50
N PRO A 138 -22.73 -2.34 -8.20
CA PRO A 138 -23.86 -2.23 -7.27
C PRO A 138 -24.40 -0.81 -7.13
N LEU A 139 -23.52 0.19 -6.99
CA LEU A 139 -23.90 1.61 -6.95
C LEU A 139 -24.66 2.01 -8.21
N LEU A 140 -24.17 1.59 -9.38
CA LEU A 140 -24.82 1.87 -10.66
C LEU A 140 -26.18 1.20 -10.79
N MET A 141 -26.29 -0.08 -10.44
CA MET A 141 -27.56 -0.81 -10.47
C MET A 141 -28.59 -0.19 -9.52
N GLU A 142 -28.17 0.26 -8.34
CA GLU A 142 -29.07 0.81 -7.32
C GLU A 142 -29.65 2.19 -7.70
N VAL A 143 -28.91 2.94 -8.52
CA VAL A 143 -29.24 4.31 -8.90
C VAL A 143 -29.88 4.36 -10.29
N TYR A 144 -29.31 3.65 -11.25
CA TYR A 144 -29.70 3.71 -12.66
C TYR A 144 -30.42 2.46 -13.17
N GLY A 145 -30.38 1.33 -12.44
CA GLY A 145 -30.97 0.06 -12.89
C GLY A 145 -30.08 -0.66 -13.90
N SER A 146 -30.68 -1.52 -14.74
CA SER A 146 -29.98 -2.31 -15.77
C SER A 146 -29.71 -1.56 -17.08
N GLU A 147 -30.04 -0.27 -17.17
CA GLU A 147 -29.85 0.53 -18.37
C GLU A 147 -28.53 1.30 -18.32
N GLY A 148 -27.46 0.67 -18.80
CA GLY A 148 -26.18 1.35 -19.03
C GLY A 148 -25.02 0.38 -19.26
N ASN A 149 -24.41 0.44 -20.45
CA ASN A 149 -23.15 -0.23 -20.74
C ASN A 149 -22.01 0.63 -20.16
N ILE A 150 -21.81 0.55 -18.84
CA ILE A 150 -20.91 1.42 -18.09
C ILE A 150 -19.74 0.57 -17.59
N GLU A 151 -18.53 0.92 -18.01
CA GLU A 151 -17.33 0.12 -17.76
C GLU A 151 -16.41 0.71 -16.68
N SER A 152 -16.53 1.99 -16.31
CA SER A 152 -15.61 2.59 -15.33
C SER A 152 -16.28 3.56 -14.37
N PHE A 153 -15.61 3.86 -13.25
CA PHE A 153 -16.03 4.93 -12.35
C PHE A 153 -16.03 6.31 -13.02
N GLU A 154 -15.09 6.55 -13.94
CA GLU A 154 -15.08 7.79 -14.73
C GLU A 154 -16.31 7.92 -15.63
N ASP A 155 -16.82 6.80 -16.16
CA ASP A 155 -18.08 6.81 -16.89
C ASP A 155 -19.25 7.15 -15.97
N VAL A 156 -19.25 6.67 -14.71
CA VAL A 156 -20.21 7.07 -13.68
C VAL A 156 -20.13 8.59 -13.42
N VAL A 157 -18.93 9.13 -13.25
CA VAL A 157 -18.70 10.59 -13.06
C VAL A 157 -19.12 11.39 -14.29
N ARG A 158 -18.89 10.87 -15.50
CA ARG A 158 -19.33 11.48 -16.77
C ARG A 158 -20.85 11.42 -16.94
N LEU A 159 -21.49 10.34 -16.49
CA LEU A 159 -22.95 10.20 -16.44
C LEU A 159 -23.59 11.17 -15.44
N PHE A 160 -22.87 11.62 -14.42
CA PHE A 160 -23.30 12.73 -13.57
C PHE A 160 -23.14 14.12 -14.23
N ARG A 161 -22.44 14.20 -15.37
CA ARG A 161 -22.31 15.41 -16.21
C ARG A 161 -23.22 15.37 -17.45
N ASP A 162 -24.15 14.42 -17.52
CA ASP A 162 -25.11 14.25 -18.61
C ASP A 162 -25.96 15.54 -18.79
N PRO A 163 -26.18 16.06 -20.02
CA PRO A 163 -26.91 17.31 -20.23
C PRO A 163 -28.38 17.29 -19.81
N ASP A 164 -28.97 16.12 -19.55
CA ASP A 164 -30.34 15.98 -19.04
C ASP A 164 -30.39 16.18 -17.51
N VAL A 165 -30.23 17.45 -17.12
CA VAL A 165 -30.20 17.93 -15.73
C VAL A 165 -31.41 17.44 -14.91
N LYS A 166 -32.57 17.20 -15.55
CA LYS A 166 -33.77 16.71 -14.86
C LYS A 166 -33.63 15.26 -14.42
N LYS A 167 -33.23 14.36 -15.32
CA LYS A 167 -33.02 12.94 -14.99
C LYS A 167 -31.90 12.75 -13.99
N ALA A 168 -30.77 13.43 -14.18
CA ALA A 168 -29.66 13.38 -13.23
C ALA A 168 -30.09 13.83 -11.83
N ARG A 169 -30.89 14.90 -11.72
CA ARG A 169 -31.41 15.42 -10.45
C ARG A 169 -32.42 14.48 -9.79
N GLU A 170 -33.32 13.86 -10.55
CA GLU A 170 -34.25 12.85 -10.01
C GLU A 170 -33.51 11.63 -9.43
N LYS A 171 -32.46 11.18 -10.12
CA LYS A 171 -31.60 10.08 -9.65
C LYS A 171 -30.81 10.45 -8.39
N LEU A 172 -30.29 11.67 -8.32
CA LEU A 172 -29.62 12.19 -7.13
C LEU A 172 -30.60 12.31 -5.95
N ASN A 173 -31.84 12.75 -6.18
CA ASN A 173 -32.87 12.82 -5.13
C ASN A 173 -33.24 11.43 -4.59
N LEU A 174 -33.34 10.44 -5.47
CA LEU A 174 -33.60 9.05 -5.08
C LEU A 174 -32.44 8.49 -4.23
N MET A 175 -31.20 8.71 -4.67
CA MET A 175 -30.00 8.30 -3.92
C MET A 175 -29.92 9.00 -2.56
N ALA A 176 -30.15 10.32 -2.53
CA ALA A 176 -30.20 11.13 -1.31
C ALA A 176 -31.23 10.60 -0.32
N SER A 177 -32.45 10.29 -0.79
CA SER A 177 -33.52 9.73 0.03
C SER A 177 -33.16 8.34 0.58
N LYS A 178 -32.58 7.47 -0.25
CA LYS A 178 -32.15 6.11 0.18
C LYS A 178 -30.98 6.15 1.17
N LEU A 179 -30.02 7.05 0.95
CA LEU A 179 -28.88 7.22 1.84
C LEU A 179 -29.25 7.97 3.14
N GLY A 180 -30.38 8.68 3.16
CA GLY A 180 -30.72 9.59 4.25
C GLY A 180 -29.77 10.80 4.30
N LEU A 181 -29.33 11.27 3.12
CA LEU A 181 -28.42 12.40 2.96
C LEU A 181 -29.12 13.55 2.23
N GLU A 182 -28.63 14.76 2.46
CA GLU A 182 -28.98 15.92 1.64
C GLU A 182 -28.40 15.75 0.22
N ILE A 183 -29.12 16.22 -0.81
CA ILE A 183 -28.67 16.13 -2.21
C ILE A 183 -27.30 16.78 -2.40
N THR A 184 -27.03 17.87 -1.67
CA THR A 184 -25.76 18.60 -1.69
C THR A 184 -24.60 17.79 -1.11
N ALA A 185 -24.87 16.77 -0.29
CA ALA A 185 -23.85 15.90 0.30
C ALA A 185 -23.48 14.71 -0.61
N ILE A 186 -24.27 14.43 -1.64
CA ILE A 186 -24.07 13.29 -2.53
C ILE A 186 -22.74 13.31 -3.30
N PRO A 187 -22.30 14.44 -3.89
CA PRO A 187 -21.01 14.48 -4.58
C PRO A 187 -19.84 14.09 -3.66
N LYS A 188 -19.82 14.65 -2.44
CA LYS A 188 -18.78 14.35 -1.45
C LYS A 188 -18.81 12.88 -1.02
N PHE A 189 -20.00 12.34 -0.77
CA PHE A 189 -20.19 10.92 -0.46
C PHE A 189 -19.60 10.01 -1.55
N LEU A 190 -19.84 10.31 -2.82
CA LEU A 190 -19.33 9.52 -3.94
C LEU A 190 -17.82 9.62 -4.09
N GLU A 191 -17.23 10.79 -3.85
CA GLU A 191 -15.78 10.98 -3.84
C GLU A 191 -15.11 10.17 -2.72
N ASP A 192 -15.64 10.26 -1.49
CA ASP A 192 -15.10 9.53 -0.34
C ASP A 192 -15.23 8.02 -0.55
N TYR A 193 -16.38 7.57 -1.10
CA TYR A 193 -16.56 6.19 -1.49
C TYR A 193 -15.55 5.75 -2.56
N ALA A 194 -15.34 6.55 -3.61
CA ALA A 194 -14.39 6.21 -4.67
C ALA A 194 -12.95 6.08 -4.14
N ASP A 195 -12.52 7.01 -3.27
CA ASP A 195 -11.18 7.00 -2.68
C ASP A 195 -10.95 5.75 -1.81
N ILE A 196 -11.95 5.39 -1.01
CA ILE A 196 -11.96 4.18 -0.17
C ILE A 196 -11.84 2.91 -1.02
N PHE A 197 -12.59 2.78 -2.11
CA PHE A 197 -12.54 1.58 -2.93
C PHE A 197 -11.27 1.50 -3.79
N LEU A 198 -10.73 2.66 -4.18
CA LEU A 198 -9.45 2.73 -4.84
C LEU A 198 -8.32 2.23 -3.91
N SER A 199 -8.37 2.57 -2.61
CA SER A 199 -7.40 2.07 -1.61
C SER A 199 -7.38 0.56 -1.52
N LEU A 200 -8.58 -0.03 -1.47
CA LEU A 200 -8.71 -1.46 -1.36
C LEU A 200 -8.25 -2.16 -2.64
N SER A 201 -8.63 -1.62 -3.79
CA SER A 201 -8.20 -2.12 -5.09
C SER A 201 -6.67 -2.09 -5.19
N TYR A 202 -6.05 -1.01 -4.74
CA TYR A 202 -4.60 -0.88 -4.66
C TYR A 202 -3.98 -1.96 -3.78
N TYR A 203 -4.50 -2.18 -2.56
CA TYR A 203 -3.97 -3.21 -1.66
C TYR A 203 -4.17 -4.64 -2.18
N ARG A 204 -5.28 -4.92 -2.88
CA ARG A 204 -5.51 -6.22 -3.55
C ARG A 204 -4.50 -6.46 -4.65
N ASP A 205 -4.31 -5.46 -5.52
CA ASP A 205 -3.33 -5.55 -6.60
C ASP A 205 -1.90 -5.75 -6.05
N CYS A 206 -1.55 -5.10 -4.94
CA CYS A 206 -0.30 -5.36 -4.24
C CYS A 206 -0.21 -6.81 -3.72
N LEU A 207 -1.27 -7.35 -3.10
CA LEU A 207 -1.29 -8.74 -2.63
C LEU A 207 -1.13 -9.72 -3.80
N ASP A 208 -1.87 -9.53 -4.88
CA ASP A 208 -1.83 -10.37 -6.08
C ASP A 208 -0.44 -10.37 -6.72
N GLY A 209 0.30 -9.25 -6.65
CA GLY A 209 1.70 -9.18 -7.08
C GLY A 209 2.70 -9.86 -6.14
N ILE A 210 2.40 -9.94 -4.83
CA ILE A 210 3.26 -10.56 -3.81
C ILE A 210 3.04 -12.08 -3.75
N GLN A 211 1.80 -12.52 -3.89
CA GLN A 211 1.38 -13.90 -3.63
C GLN A 211 2.17 -14.96 -4.43
N PRO A 212 2.39 -14.83 -5.75
CA PRO A 212 3.18 -15.81 -6.51
C PRO A 212 4.61 -15.94 -6.00
N VAL A 213 5.24 -14.83 -5.63
CA VAL A 213 6.61 -14.81 -5.11
C VAL A 213 6.67 -15.47 -3.74
N LEU A 214 5.65 -15.22 -2.90
CA LEU A 214 5.55 -15.83 -1.59
C LEU A 214 5.35 -17.35 -1.68
N GLU A 215 4.50 -17.83 -2.58
CA GLU A 215 4.27 -19.24 -2.82
C GLU A 215 5.56 -19.96 -3.27
N ASP A 216 6.28 -19.35 -4.24
CA ASP A 216 7.58 -19.84 -4.69
C ASP A 216 8.61 -19.87 -3.56
N PHE A 217 8.70 -18.80 -2.77
CA PHE A 217 9.57 -18.73 -1.60
C PHE A 217 9.26 -19.84 -0.58
N LEU A 218 8.00 -20.04 -0.22
CA LEU A 218 7.59 -21.06 0.75
C LEU A 218 7.87 -22.48 0.23
N ALA A 219 7.71 -22.72 -1.08
CA ALA A 219 8.08 -23.96 -1.73
C ALA A 219 9.59 -24.21 -1.63
N ASP A 220 10.41 -23.20 -1.91
CA ASP A 220 11.86 -23.28 -1.77
C ASP A 220 12.28 -23.55 -0.33
N VAL A 221 11.70 -22.86 0.66
CA VAL A 221 11.96 -23.12 2.08
C VAL A 221 11.64 -24.58 2.44
N LYS A 222 10.54 -25.14 1.91
CA LYS A 222 10.16 -26.54 2.13
C LYS A 222 11.19 -27.51 1.55
N GLU A 223 11.78 -27.22 0.40
CA GLU A 223 12.84 -28.02 -0.21
C GLU A 223 14.16 -27.89 0.56
N LEU A 224 14.55 -26.68 0.97
CA LEU A 224 15.76 -26.43 1.76
C LEU A 224 15.74 -27.19 3.09
N LYS A 225 14.59 -27.26 3.77
CA LYS A 225 14.42 -28.05 5.00
C LYS A 225 14.67 -29.55 4.82
N LYS A 226 14.57 -30.07 3.60
CA LYS A 226 14.86 -31.48 3.26
C LYS A 226 16.30 -31.70 2.79
N ASN A 227 17.02 -30.64 2.44
CA ASN A 227 18.38 -30.72 1.94
C ASN A 227 19.32 -31.34 2.99
N PHE A 228 20.19 -32.26 2.57
CA PHE A 228 21.06 -33.03 3.47
C PHE A 228 21.97 -32.15 4.34
N GLN A 229 22.44 -31.02 3.82
CA GLN A 229 23.33 -30.10 4.54
C GLN A 229 22.58 -29.22 5.54
N LEU A 230 21.31 -28.89 5.26
CA LEU A 230 20.53 -27.92 6.04
C LEU A 230 19.59 -28.57 7.05
N LYS A 231 19.09 -29.79 6.77
CA LYS A 231 18.15 -30.52 7.63
C LYS A 231 18.66 -30.75 9.05
N ASN A 232 19.98 -30.82 9.21
CA ASN A 232 20.64 -31.04 10.50
C ASN A 232 21.07 -29.73 11.19
N ASN A 233 20.81 -28.56 10.59
CA ASN A 233 21.13 -27.26 11.17
C ASN A 233 19.93 -26.74 11.99
N PRO A 234 19.96 -26.81 13.33
CA PRO A 234 18.80 -26.45 14.16
C PRO A 234 18.42 -24.97 14.03
N MET A 235 19.41 -24.10 13.85
CA MET A 235 19.19 -22.67 13.71
C MET A 235 18.43 -22.33 12.44
N PHE A 236 18.79 -22.95 11.32
CA PHE A 236 18.09 -22.80 10.06
C PHE A 236 16.68 -23.39 10.13
N MET A 237 16.51 -24.56 10.75
CA MET A 237 15.20 -25.21 10.90
C MET A 237 14.23 -24.37 11.73
N ASN A 238 14.69 -23.77 12.83
CA ASN A 238 13.89 -22.87 13.65
C ASN A 238 13.53 -21.57 12.91
N THR A 239 14.53 -20.95 12.27
CA THR A 239 14.34 -19.69 11.51
C THR A 239 13.35 -19.89 10.36
N SER A 240 13.50 -20.97 9.59
CA SER A 240 12.60 -21.31 8.49
C SER A 240 11.18 -21.62 8.96
N ALA A 241 11.01 -22.31 10.09
CA ALA A 241 9.68 -22.54 10.68
C ALA A 241 9.02 -21.22 11.11
N GLN A 242 9.76 -20.34 11.81
CA GLN A 242 9.25 -19.03 12.23
C GLN A 242 8.85 -18.16 11.03
N LEU A 243 9.68 -18.12 9.99
CA LEU A 243 9.38 -17.42 8.73
C LEU A 243 8.07 -17.90 8.10
N GLN A 244 7.91 -19.22 7.96
CA GLN A 244 6.71 -19.83 7.39
C GLN A 244 5.48 -19.44 8.19
N THR A 245 5.52 -19.55 9.53
CA THR A 245 4.41 -19.18 10.41
C THR A 245 4.06 -17.70 10.29
N VAL A 246 5.05 -16.81 10.37
CA VAL A 246 4.79 -15.36 10.29
C VAL A 246 4.16 -15.00 8.95
N PHE A 247 4.74 -15.46 7.83
CA PHE A 247 4.23 -15.09 6.50
C PHE A 247 2.82 -15.66 6.25
N MET A 248 2.57 -16.91 6.62
CA MET A 248 1.23 -17.51 6.49
C MET A 248 0.18 -16.78 7.33
N ASN A 249 0.52 -16.43 8.58
CA ASN A 249 -0.39 -15.68 9.45
C ASN A 249 -0.71 -14.30 8.88
N LEU A 250 0.28 -13.59 8.37
CA LEU A 250 0.09 -12.27 7.74
C LEU A 250 -0.79 -12.35 6.50
N THR A 251 -0.53 -13.30 5.60
CA THR A 251 -1.35 -13.50 4.40
C THR A 251 -2.79 -13.85 4.76
N ALA A 252 -2.99 -14.80 5.69
CA ALA A 252 -4.33 -15.15 6.16
C ALA A 252 -5.05 -13.95 6.81
N SER A 253 -4.32 -13.13 7.57
CA SER A 253 -4.83 -11.92 8.21
C SER A 253 -5.28 -10.86 7.19
N ILE A 254 -4.54 -10.66 6.09
CA ILE A 254 -4.97 -9.76 5.01
C ILE A 254 -6.19 -10.32 4.27
N VAL A 255 -6.14 -11.60 3.86
CA VAL A 255 -7.25 -12.25 3.14
C VAL A 255 -8.54 -12.16 3.95
N GLY A 256 -8.49 -12.47 5.25
CA GLY A 256 -9.65 -12.37 6.12
C GLY A 256 -10.21 -10.94 6.26
N ARG A 257 -9.37 -9.90 6.19
CA ARG A 257 -9.83 -8.50 6.16
C ARG A 257 -10.52 -8.15 4.84
N PHE A 258 -9.99 -8.63 3.71
CA PHE A 258 -10.64 -8.44 2.41
C PHE A 258 -11.99 -9.16 2.33
N GLU A 259 -12.08 -10.39 2.84
CA GLU A 259 -13.34 -11.14 2.92
C GLU A 259 -14.36 -10.45 3.83
N ASN A 260 -13.92 -9.96 4.99
CA ASN A 260 -14.80 -9.21 5.89
C ASN A 260 -15.32 -7.93 5.22
N PHE A 261 -14.44 -7.19 4.55
CA PHE A 261 -14.82 -6.01 3.78
C PHE A 261 -15.83 -6.34 2.68
N ASP A 262 -15.61 -7.40 1.90
CA ASP A 262 -16.53 -7.80 0.83
C ASP A 262 -17.92 -8.13 1.37
N ARG A 263 -17.96 -8.83 2.52
CA ARG A 263 -19.21 -9.16 3.20
C ARG A 263 -19.93 -7.91 3.69
N THR A 264 -19.24 -7.01 4.40
CA THR A 264 -19.85 -5.77 4.94
C THR A 264 -20.31 -4.85 3.80
N THR A 265 -19.56 -4.77 2.71
CA THR A 265 -19.93 -3.98 1.53
C THR A 265 -21.16 -4.56 0.83
N LYS A 266 -21.23 -5.89 0.63
CA LYS A 266 -22.42 -6.53 0.06
C LYS A 266 -23.67 -6.30 0.91
N ASP A 267 -23.56 -6.42 2.23
CA ASP A 267 -24.64 -6.14 3.17
C ASP A 267 -25.08 -4.66 3.14
N MET A 268 -24.12 -3.73 3.09
CA MET A 268 -24.41 -2.30 2.91
C MET A 268 -25.20 -2.05 1.63
N TRP A 269 -24.84 -2.69 0.51
CA TRP A 269 -25.57 -2.53 -0.76
C TRP A 269 -26.97 -3.14 -0.74
N GLN A 270 -27.18 -4.25 -0.04
CA GLN A 270 -28.50 -4.86 0.08
C GLN A 270 -29.46 -4.01 0.92
N ASN A 271 -28.94 -3.21 1.87
CA ASN A 271 -29.72 -2.41 2.79
C ASN A 271 -29.09 -1.01 2.98
N ILE A 272 -29.09 -0.21 1.92
CA ILE A 272 -28.34 1.05 1.84
C ILE A 272 -28.80 2.08 2.88
N SER A 273 -27.83 2.67 3.60
CA SER A 273 -28.05 3.77 4.55
C SER A 273 -26.74 4.50 4.88
N ALA A 274 -26.80 5.78 5.27
CA ALA A 274 -25.63 6.55 5.70
C ALA A 274 -24.89 5.91 6.89
N ASP A 275 -25.60 5.32 7.85
CA ASP A 275 -24.96 4.70 9.01
C ASP A 275 -24.13 3.47 8.63
N ARG A 276 -24.58 2.65 7.68
CA ARG A 276 -23.79 1.51 7.19
C ARG A 276 -22.59 1.97 6.40
N PHE A 277 -22.73 3.03 5.61
CA PHE A 277 -21.60 3.63 4.92
C PHE A 277 -20.51 4.11 5.89
N ARG A 278 -20.88 4.86 6.94
CA ARG A 278 -19.92 5.34 7.94
C ARG A 278 -19.21 4.19 8.66
N ARG A 279 -19.88 3.05 8.87
CA ARG A 279 -19.26 1.84 9.42
C ARG A 279 -18.24 1.23 8.45
N VAL A 280 -18.59 1.13 7.18
CA VAL A 280 -17.70 0.65 6.11
C VAL A 280 -16.47 1.57 6.00
N GLU A 281 -16.68 2.88 5.96
CA GLU A 281 -15.62 3.89 5.97
C GLU A 281 -14.69 3.75 7.18
N ALA A 282 -15.24 3.73 8.40
CA ALA A 282 -14.46 3.60 9.63
C ALA A 282 -13.63 2.31 9.66
N MET A 283 -14.21 1.20 9.20
CA MET A 283 -13.52 -0.09 9.09
C MET A 283 -12.32 -0.02 8.15
N ILE A 284 -12.46 0.66 7.01
CA ILE A 284 -11.41 0.73 5.98
C ILE A 284 -10.30 1.67 6.41
N ILE A 285 -10.65 2.83 6.98
CA ILE A 285 -9.67 3.74 7.59
C ILE A 285 -8.86 3.01 8.66
N ALA A 286 -9.52 2.21 9.51
CA ALA A 286 -8.84 1.40 10.53
C ALA A 286 -7.92 0.33 9.90
N TYR A 287 -8.27 -0.18 8.72
CA TYR A 287 -7.47 -1.18 8.02
C TYR A 287 -6.32 -0.61 7.19
N HIS A 288 -6.36 0.63 6.70
CA HIS A 288 -5.32 1.21 5.85
C HIS A 288 -3.91 1.05 6.44
N THR A 289 -3.73 1.47 7.69
CA THR A 289 -2.42 1.43 8.37
C THR A 289 -1.94 0.00 8.62
N THR A 290 -2.87 -0.93 8.85
CA THR A 290 -2.56 -2.33 9.08
C THR A 290 -2.24 -3.06 7.78
N ILE A 291 -3.16 -3.01 6.81
CA ILE A 291 -3.02 -3.68 5.51
C ILE A 291 -1.80 -3.12 4.79
N GLY A 292 -1.66 -1.80 4.73
CA GLY A 292 -0.49 -1.13 4.19
C GLY A 292 0.80 -1.60 4.85
N GLY A 293 0.83 -1.65 6.19
CA GLY A 293 1.99 -2.11 6.95
C GLY A 293 2.38 -3.57 6.69
N ILE A 294 1.41 -4.49 6.67
CA ILE A 294 1.65 -5.90 6.40
C ILE A 294 2.11 -6.09 4.94
N LEU A 295 1.42 -5.48 3.98
CA LEU A 295 1.79 -5.56 2.58
C LEU A 295 3.17 -4.95 2.33
N CYS A 296 3.49 -3.82 2.96
CA CYS A 296 4.82 -3.21 2.90
C CYS A 296 5.89 -4.18 3.37
N ALA A 297 5.69 -4.82 4.54
CA ALA A 297 6.65 -5.76 5.07
C ALA A 297 6.83 -6.98 4.16
N LEU A 298 5.73 -7.54 3.63
CA LEU A 298 5.79 -8.63 2.66
C LEU A 298 6.48 -8.21 1.35
N SER A 299 6.16 -7.03 0.81
CA SER A 299 6.80 -6.49 -0.40
C SER A 299 8.31 -6.36 -0.22
N VAL A 300 8.78 -5.73 0.86
CA VAL A 300 10.22 -5.59 1.13
C VAL A 300 10.93 -6.95 1.09
N LYS A 301 10.33 -7.96 1.72
CA LYS A 301 10.89 -9.32 1.80
C LYS A 301 10.84 -10.04 0.46
N MET A 302 9.70 -10.00 -0.22
CA MET A 302 9.49 -10.70 -1.48
C MET A 302 10.24 -10.05 -2.64
N ASP A 303 10.37 -8.73 -2.66
CA ASP A 303 11.18 -8.01 -3.64
C ASP A 303 12.66 -8.34 -3.45
N ALA A 304 13.16 -8.33 -2.21
CA ALA A 304 14.54 -8.72 -1.94
C ALA A 304 14.82 -10.17 -2.37
N TRP A 305 13.89 -11.10 -2.08
CA TRP A 305 13.99 -12.49 -2.53
C TRP A 305 13.98 -12.62 -4.05
N ARG A 306 12.98 -12.02 -4.72
CA ARG A 306 12.80 -12.07 -6.18
C ARG A 306 13.96 -11.46 -6.93
N ASN A 307 14.55 -10.38 -6.42
CA ASN A 307 15.70 -9.73 -7.06
C ASN A 307 16.93 -10.65 -7.07
N LEU A 308 17.15 -11.44 -6.01
CA LEU A 308 18.29 -12.36 -5.92
C LEU A 308 18.00 -13.74 -6.54
N PHE A 309 16.75 -14.19 -6.47
CA PHE A 309 16.28 -15.50 -6.95
C PHE A 309 15.02 -15.33 -7.82
N PRO A 310 15.14 -14.74 -9.02
CA PRO A 310 13.99 -14.41 -9.88
C PRO A 310 13.25 -15.63 -10.43
N ARG A 311 13.85 -16.81 -10.34
CA ARG A 311 13.25 -18.10 -10.71
C ARG A 311 13.70 -19.16 -9.71
N ARG A 312 12.88 -20.17 -9.47
CA ARG A 312 13.16 -21.24 -8.51
C ARG A 312 14.47 -21.99 -8.76
N ASN A 313 14.93 -22.09 -10.01
CA ASN A 313 16.19 -22.74 -10.37
C ASN A 313 17.43 -21.84 -10.22
N VAL A 314 17.26 -20.56 -9.87
CA VAL A 314 18.38 -19.64 -9.65
C VAL A 314 18.81 -19.70 -8.19
N GLY A 315 20.12 -19.79 -7.95
CA GLY A 315 20.73 -19.85 -6.63
C GLY A 315 20.81 -21.27 -6.06
N SER A 316 22.00 -21.64 -5.58
CA SER A 316 22.21 -22.94 -4.94
C SER A 316 21.51 -23.00 -3.57
N PRO A 317 21.16 -24.20 -3.06
CA PRO A 317 20.55 -24.34 -1.74
C PRO A 317 21.31 -23.63 -0.61
N PRO A 318 22.66 -23.69 -0.54
CA PRO A 318 23.42 -22.93 0.46
C PRO A 318 23.25 -21.42 0.33
N LYS A 319 23.27 -20.86 -0.90
CA LYS A 319 23.12 -19.42 -1.14
C LYS A 319 21.73 -18.92 -0.73
N LYS A 320 20.68 -19.69 -1.02
CA LYS A 320 19.31 -19.40 -0.57
C LYS A 320 19.19 -19.43 0.96
N ALA A 321 19.79 -20.44 1.59
CA ALA A 321 19.80 -20.56 3.05
C ALA A 321 20.57 -19.40 3.72
N GLU A 322 21.72 -19.01 3.17
CA GLU A 322 22.49 -17.86 3.61
C GLU A 322 21.67 -16.56 3.55
N PHE A 323 20.98 -16.31 2.44
CA PHE A 323 20.10 -15.15 2.28
C PHE A 323 18.95 -15.17 3.29
N ILE A 324 18.36 -16.34 3.54
CA ILE A 324 17.31 -16.47 4.57
C ILE A 324 17.85 -16.04 5.95
N MET A 325 19.06 -16.50 6.28
CA MET A 325 19.66 -16.26 7.59
C MET A 325 20.15 -14.81 7.77
N SER A 326 20.63 -14.19 6.70
CA SER A 326 21.20 -12.83 6.71
C SER A 326 20.17 -11.73 6.48
N GLU A 327 19.18 -11.94 5.60
CA GLU A 327 18.24 -10.89 5.19
C GLU A 327 16.80 -11.18 5.62
N MET A 328 16.29 -12.38 5.33
CA MET A 328 14.86 -12.70 5.56
C MET A 328 14.52 -12.76 7.05
N ARG A 329 15.43 -13.27 7.87
CA ARG A 329 15.24 -13.41 9.33
C ARG A 329 15.01 -12.07 10.03
N HIS A 330 15.65 -10.99 9.57
CA HIS A 330 15.56 -9.71 10.26
C HIS A 330 14.18 -9.08 10.10
N GLY A 331 13.70 -8.34 11.11
CA GLY A 331 12.40 -7.67 11.03
C GLY A 331 11.16 -8.55 11.26
N LEU A 332 11.30 -9.88 11.42
CA LEU A 332 10.16 -10.79 11.65
C LEU A 332 9.36 -10.46 12.91
N GLU A 333 10.02 -9.99 13.96
CA GLU A 333 9.34 -9.57 15.19
C GLU A 333 8.44 -8.36 14.94
N LYS A 334 8.90 -7.38 14.16
CA LYS A 334 8.08 -6.22 13.77
C LYS A 334 6.90 -6.62 12.92
N MET A 335 7.10 -7.56 12.00
CA MET A 335 6.02 -8.12 11.18
C MET A 335 4.92 -8.74 12.05
N ALA A 336 5.31 -9.53 13.05
CA ALA A 336 4.37 -10.11 14.00
C ALA A 336 3.70 -9.04 14.90
N GLN A 337 4.42 -7.98 15.27
CA GLN A 337 3.86 -6.88 16.07
C GLN A 337 2.81 -6.07 15.30
N ILE A 338 3.03 -5.81 14.00
CA ILE A 338 2.04 -5.12 13.14
C ILE A 338 0.72 -5.92 13.13
N GLU A 339 0.80 -7.24 12.99
CA GLU A 339 -0.37 -8.12 13.02
C GLU A 339 -1.06 -8.13 14.38
N LYS A 340 -0.28 -8.22 15.47
CA LYS A 340 -0.83 -8.24 16.83
C LYS A 340 -1.51 -6.92 17.21
N ALA A 341 -1.01 -5.79 16.72
CA ALA A 341 -1.57 -4.47 16.96
C ALA A 341 -2.81 -4.20 16.10
N ALA A 342 -3.09 -5.06 15.11
CA ALA A 342 -4.17 -4.85 14.17
C ALA A 342 -5.56 -5.06 14.81
N PRO A 343 -6.56 -4.25 14.42
CA PRO A 343 -7.95 -4.55 14.75
C PRO A 343 -8.34 -5.94 14.22
N LYS A 344 -9.05 -6.72 15.05
CA LYS A 344 -9.54 -8.04 14.66
C LYS A 344 -10.79 -7.89 13.76
N PRO A 345 -10.92 -8.71 12.71
CA PRO A 345 -12.12 -8.72 11.88
C PRO A 345 -13.38 -8.97 12.72
N GLY A 346 -14.37 -8.06 12.65
CA GLY A 346 -15.64 -8.16 13.35
C GLY A 346 -15.72 -7.52 14.75
N MET A 347 -14.68 -6.82 15.20
CA MET A 347 -14.71 -5.99 16.42
C MET A 347 -14.97 -4.49 16.15
N ILE A 348 -15.33 -4.13 14.91
CA ILE A 348 -15.58 -2.75 14.46
C ILE A 348 -17.03 -2.62 13.99
#